data_AF-A0A1G9QCA7-F1
#
_entry.id   AF-A0A1G9QCA7-F1
#
_cell.length_a   1.000
_cell.length_b   1.000
_cell.length_c   1.000
_cell.angle_alpha   90.00
_cell.angle_beta   90.00
_cell.angle_gamma   90.00
#
_symmetry.space_group_name_H-M   'P 1'
#
loop_
_entity.id
_entity.type
_entity.pdbx_description
1 polymer ?
#
loop_
_entity_poly.entity_id
_entity_poly.type
_entity_poly.pdbx_seq_one_letter_code
_entity_poly.pdbx_strand_id
1 'polypeptide(L)' 'MIELILSVLHGQDTFKGVEEELLKILRRKFIELLAEVLEEFDERLMETRDRERLEVKGIRERTIVTVFGKITFERRY' A
#
# COMPACT_ATOMS: atom_id res chain seq x y z
N MET A 1 -17.82 4.27 -0.25
CA MET A 1 -17.94 3.63 -1.58
C MET A 1 -19.40 3.55 -2.02
N ILE A 2 -20.29 2.93 -1.24
CA ILE A 2 -21.74 2.90 -1.52
C ILE A 2 -22.34 4.33 -1.57
N GLU A 3 -21.97 5.19 -0.63
CA GLU A 3 -22.43 6.60 -0.61
C GLU A 3 -22.02 7.41 -1.85
N LEU A 4 -20.84 7.11 -2.41
CA LEU A 4 -20.35 7.71 -3.66
C LEU A 4 -21.14 7.23 -4.88
N ILE A 5 -21.57 5.98 -4.89
CA ILE A 5 -22.42 5.48 -5.98
C ILE A 5 -23.81 6.12 -5.90
N LEU A 6 -24.34 6.29 -4.69
CA LEU A 6 -25.63 6.93 -4.46
C LEU A 6 -25.64 8.42 -4.83
N SER A 7 -24.51 9.13 -4.69
CA SER A 7 -24.43 10.56 -5.06
C SER A 7 -24.65 10.80 -6.56
N VAL A 8 -24.16 9.91 -7.43
CA VAL A 8 -24.44 9.97 -8.89
C VAL A 8 -25.90 9.68 -9.17
N LEU A 9 -26.46 8.65 -8.53
CA LEU A 9 -27.86 8.25 -8.76
C LEU A 9 -28.85 9.32 -8.31
N HIS A 10 -28.50 10.12 -7.31
CA HIS A 10 -29.30 11.25 -6.84
C HIS A 10 -28.95 12.58 -7.53
N GLY A 11 -28.07 12.58 -8.54
CA GLY A 11 -27.68 13.78 -9.29
C GLY A 11 -26.87 14.81 -8.49
N GLN A 12 -26.34 14.41 -7.33
CA GLN A 12 -25.53 15.26 -6.44
C GLN A 12 -24.06 15.30 -6.88
N ASP A 13 -23.65 14.38 -7.76
CA ASP A 13 -22.31 14.30 -8.32
C ASP A 13 -22.37 13.83 -9.78
N THR A 14 -21.24 13.94 -10.46
CA THR A 14 -21.04 13.43 -11.83
C THR A 14 -20.29 12.11 -11.79
N PHE A 15 -20.44 11.28 -12.83
CA PHE A 15 -19.63 10.07 -12.99
C PHE A 15 -18.12 10.36 -12.89
N LYS A 16 -17.68 11.52 -13.40
CA LYS A 16 -16.29 11.96 -13.32
C LYS A 16 -15.85 12.24 -11.88
N GLY A 17 -16.66 12.98 -11.10
CA GLY A 17 -16.34 13.27 -9.70
C GLY A 17 -16.22 12.00 -8.86
N VAL A 18 -17.12 11.05 -9.10
CA VAL A 18 -17.09 9.75 -8.41
C VAL A 18 -15.92 8.88 -8.84
N GLU A 19 -15.55 8.88 -10.13
CA GLU A 19 -14.34 8.21 -10.59
C GLU A 19 -13.08 8.77 -9.91
N GLU A 20 -12.95 10.10 -9.84
CA GLU A 20 -11.82 10.76 -9.20
C GLU A 20 -11.71 10.41 -7.71
N GLU A 21 -12.84 10.41 -6.99
CA GLU A 21 -12.87 10.07 -5.57
C GLU A 21 -12.63 8.57 -5.32
N LEU A 22 -13.20 7.68 -6.14
CA LEU A 22 -12.92 6.25 -6.09
C LEU A 22 -11.42 5.98 -6.31
N LEU A 23 -10.82 6.63 -7.30
CA LEU A 23 -9.40 6.50 -7.59
C LEU A 23 -8.53 6.94 -6.40
N LYS A 24 -8.87 8.05 -5.74
CA LYS A 24 -8.17 8.49 -4.51
C LYS A 24 -8.28 7.46 -3.40
N ILE A 25 -9.47 6.94 -3.13
CA ILE A 25 -9.72 5.95 -2.08
C ILE A 25 -8.94 4.66 -2.38
N LEU A 26 -8.99 4.16 -3.61
CA LEU A 26 -8.31 2.94 -4.02
C LEU A 26 -6.80 3.11 -3.95
N ARG A 27 -6.24 4.23 -4.40
CA ARG A 27 -4.80 4.52 -4.29
C ARG A 27 -4.31 4.48 -2.85
N ARG A 28 -5.03 5.12 -1.92
CA ARG A 28 -4.68 5.09 -0.49
C ARG A 28 -4.69 3.66 0.06
N LYS A 29 -5.76 2.91 -0.19
CA LYS A 29 -5.86 1.51 0.24
C LYS A 29 -4.77 0.63 -0.35
N PHE A 30 -4.42 0.86 -1.61
CA PHE A 30 -3.38 0.12 -2.29
C PHE A 30 -2.00 0.38 -1.68
N ILE A 31 -1.68 1.64 -1.36
CA ILE A 31 -0.41 2.00 -0.69
C ILE A 31 -0.29 1.30 0.66
N GLU A 32 -1.36 1.34 1.47
CA GLU A 32 -1.42 0.67 2.78
C GLU A 32 -1.21 -0.84 2.64
N LEU A 33 -2.01 -1.49 1.78
CA LEU A 33 -1.92 -2.92 1.54
C LEU A 33 -0.55 -3.35 1.02
N LEU A 34 0.05 -2.58 0.11
CA LEU A 34 1.35 -2.93 -0.46
C LEU A 34 2.48 -2.77 0.56
N ALA A 35 2.39 -1.81 1.49
CA ALA A 35 3.33 -1.74 2.61
C ALA A 35 3.27 -3.00 3.47
N GLU A 36 2.06 -3.45 3.85
CA GLU A 36 1.85 -4.67 4.63
C GLU A 36 2.40 -5.91 3.92
N VAL A 37 2.16 -6.05 2.61
CA VAL A 37 2.70 -7.17 1.81
C VAL A 37 4.23 -7.16 1.78
N LEU A 38 4.86 -5.99 1.69
CA LEU A 38 6.31 -5.88 1.68
C LEU A 38 6.92 -6.25 3.04
N GLU A 39 6.26 -5.92 4.13
CA GLU A 39 6.66 -6.33 5.48
C GLU A 39 6.46 -7.83 5.69
N GLU A 40 5.38 -8.41 5.17
CA GLU A 40 5.19 -9.86 5.20
C GLU A 40 6.28 -10.60 4.41
N PHE A 41 6.71 -10.07 3.27
CA PHE A 41 7.85 -10.61 2.54
C PHE A 41 9.15 -10.50 3.34
N ASP A 42 9.37 -9.40 4.07
CA ASP A 42 10.52 -9.26 4.95
C ASP A 42 10.51 -10.32 6.06
N GLU A 43 9.35 -10.62 6.66
CA GLU A 43 9.21 -11.71 7.64
C GLU A 43 9.56 -13.08 7.04
N ARG A 44 8.99 -13.40 5.88
CA ARG A 44 9.27 -14.68 5.21
C ARG A 44 10.75 -14.81 4.83
N LEU A 45 11.39 -13.71 4.40
CA LEU A 45 12.83 -13.70 4.15
C LEU A 45 13.63 -13.94 5.42
N MET A 46 13.22 -13.37 6.56
CA MET A 46 13.88 -13.60 7.85
C MET A 46 13.77 -15.05 8.31
N GLU A 47 12.60 -15.67 8.13
CA GLU A 47 12.36 -17.07 8.48
C GLU A 47 13.17 -18.04 7.61
N THR A 48 13.26 -17.74 6.32
CA THR A 48 13.88 -18.64 5.31
C THR A 48 15.35 -18.35 5.04
N ARG A 49 15.95 -17.33 5.66
CA ARG A 49 17.34 -16.97 5.41
C ARG A 49 18.32 -18.07 5.85
N ASP A 50 19.41 -18.16 5.10
CA ASP A 50 20.60 -18.89 5.51
C ASP A 50 21.28 -18.18 6.68
N ARG A 51 21.04 -18.69 7.90
CA ARG A 51 21.54 -18.10 9.16
C ARG A 51 23.05 -18.27 9.36
N GLU A 52 23.70 -19.17 8.63
CA GLU A 52 25.16 -19.35 8.71
C GLU A 52 25.89 -18.26 7.94
N ARG A 53 25.25 -17.70 6.92
CA ARG A 53 25.87 -16.73 6.00
C ARG A 53 25.30 -15.32 6.10
N LEU A 54 24.07 -15.18 6.57
CA LEU A 54 23.37 -13.91 6.63
C LEU A 54 23.08 -13.55 8.08
N GLU A 55 23.41 -12.32 8.46
CA GLU A 55 23.14 -11.74 9.78
C GLU A 55 22.23 -10.52 9.64
N VAL A 56 21.37 -10.29 10.64
CA VAL A 56 20.53 -9.10 10.68
C VAL A 56 21.30 -7.95 11.32
N LYS A 57 21.55 -6.90 10.55
CA LYS A 57 22.24 -5.67 10.94
C LYS A 57 21.28 -4.61 11.49
N GLY A 58 19.98 -4.85 11.42
CA GLY A 58 18.94 -4.02 12.01
C GLY A 58 17.75 -3.78 11.08
N ILE A 59 16.81 -2.98 11.55
CA ILE A 59 15.60 -2.57 10.82
C ILE A 59 15.79 -1.14 10.34
N ARG A 60 15.40 -0.86 9.10
CA ARG A 60 15.44 0.48 8.53
C ARG A 60 14.17 0.78 7.76
N GLU A 61 13.64 1.98 7.96
CA GLU A 61 12.57 2.50 7.12
C GLU A 61 13.05 2.73 5.68
N ARG A 62 12.18 2.39 4.73
CA ARG A 62 12.39 2.62 3.30
C ARG A 62 11.15 3.21 2.67
N THR A 63 11.35 4.14 1.76
CA THR A 63 10.29 4.68 0.91
C THR A 63 10.57 4.35 -0.55
N ILE A 64 9.61 3.75 -1.23
CA ILE A 64 9.60 3.57 -2.68
C ILE A 64 8.59 4.52 -3.31
N VAL A 65 8.92 5.03 -4.51
CA VAL A 65 8.04 5.90 -5.28
C VAL A 65 7.42 5.10 -6.41
N THR A 66 6.09 5.05 -6.45
CA THR A 66 5.33 4.34 -7.48
C THR A 66 4.36 5.29 -8.18
N VAL A 67 3.75 4.82 -9.27
CA VAL A 67 2.66 5.55 -9.96
C VAL A 67 1.42 5.76 -9.08
N PHE A 68 1.27 4.97 -8.01
CA PHE A 68 0.17 5.07 -7.07
C PHE A 68 0.46 6.01 -5.89
N GLY A 69 1.75 6.30 -5.64
CA GLY A 69 2.21 7.17 -4.57
C GLY A 69 3.50 6.67 -3.92
N LYS A 70 3.87 7.33 -2.83
CA LYS A 70 4.98 6.91 -1.97
C LYS A 70 4.50 5.81 -1.03
N ILE A 71 5.27 4.74 -0.91
CA ILE A 71 5.02 3.63 0.00
C ILE A 71 6.21 3.57 0.95
N THR A 72 5.94 3.70 2.25
CA THR A 72 6.95 3.63 3.31
C THR A 72 6.69 2.39 4.15
N PHE A 73 7.74 1.61 4.42
CA PHE A 73 7.66 0.36 5.17
C PHE A 73 8.99 0.07 5.88
N GLU A 74 8.95 -0.77 6.91
CA GLU A 74 10.15 -1.22 7.61
C GLU A 74 10.75 -2.48 6.99
N ARG A 75 12.08 -2.59 7.00
CA ARG A 75 12.78 -3.74 6.40
C ARG A 75 14.04 -4.11 7.18
N ARG A 76 14.30 -5.40 7.35
CA ARG A 76 15.55 -5.95 7.90
C ARG A 76 16.67 -6.02 6.85
N TYR A 77 17.91 -5.85 7.29
CA TYR A 77 19.14 -5.87 6.48
C TYR A 77 20.19 -6.80 7.05
#